data_AF-A0A836REA9-F1
#
_entry.id   AF-A0A836REA9-F1
#
_cell.length_a   1.000
_cell.length_b   1.000
_cell.length_c   1.000
_cell.angle_alpha   90.00
_cell.angle_beta   90.00
_cell.angle_gamma   90.00
#
_symmetry.space_group_name_H-M   'P 1'
#
loop_
_entity.id
_entity.type
_entity.pdbx_description
1 polymer ?
#
loop_
_entity_poly.entity_id
_entity_poly.type
_entity_poly.pdbx_seq_one_letter_code
_entity_poly.pdbx_strand_id
1 'polypeptide(L)'
;MFRAGLAAGLLLSLLLAGPTASELLAGEFTSIQPLFRGVPLTPRRPEDISVQVKLRNDRPLYAQFRYGSEDSTLVTVVVDRASGASFDLYVDVDRDRIVELEERVPEAGPTRRVNLDAEFVQGEELRRVRRTVAFRLGRTGRTLSLATADLVRHRTQLAGRTVAVVRVDGDANGFFSDCRDRLWVDLNRDGRWDPLSEQFPYGPLVVLNGQ
;
A
#
# COMPACT_ATOMS: atom_id res chain seq x y z
N MET A 1 11.21 -6.48 42.99
CA MET A 1 10.45 -5.35 42.42
C MET A 1 11.06 -4.96 41.08
N PHE A 2 10.55 -5.53 39.98
CA PHE A 2 10.88 -5.07 38.62
C PHE A 2 9.64 -4.37 38.06
N ARG A 3 9.76 -3.06 37.79
CA ARG A 3 8.70 -2.28 37.12
C ARG A 3 8.82 -2.48 35.61
N ALA A 4 7.98 -3.34 35.05
CA ALA A 4 7.67 -3.34 33.62
C ALA A 4 6.58 -2.31 33.36
N GLY A 5 6.94 -1.18 32.76
CA GLY A 5 6.02 -0.07 32.49
C GLY A 5 6.52 0.75 31.33
N LEU A 6 6.54 0.16 30.13
CA LEU A 6 6.93 0.81 28.88
C LEU A 6 6.36 -0.02 27.71
N ALA A 7 5.06 0.11 27.44
CA ALA A 7 4.47 -0.46 26.23
C ALA A 7 3.24 0.32 25.71
N ALA A 8 2.47 0.97 26.59
CA ALA A 8 1.20 1.58 26.18
C ALA A 8 1.30 3.00 25.59
N GLY A 9 2.38 3.75 25.85
CA GLY A 9 2.46 5.17 25.49
C GLY A 9 2.85 5.48 24.04
N LEU A 10 3.39 4.49 23.31
CA LEU A 10 4.02 4.74 22.00
C LEU A 10 3.11 4.42 20.80
N LEU A 11 1.95 3.79 21.05
CA LEU A 11 1.06 3.33 19.99
C LEU A 11 0.04 4.39 19.52
N LEU A 12 -0.27 5.40 20.32
CA LEU A 12 -1.39 6.31 20.03
C LEU A 12 -0.97 7.58 19.23
N SER A 13 0.26 8.05 19.36
CA SER A 13 0.75 9.26 18.67
C SER A 13 1.12 9.04 17.19
N LEU A 14 1.20 7.78 16.74
CA LEU A 14 1.48 7.43 15.34
C LEU A 14 0.21 7.31 14.47
N LEU A 15 -0.99 7.34 15.05
CA LEU A 15 -2.27 7.18 14.35
C LEU A 15 -2.83 8.49 13.75
N LEU A 16 -2.34 9.66 14.18
CA LEU A 16 -2.95 10.96 13.85
C LEU A 16 -1.99 12.02 13.27
N ALA A 17 -0.70 11.72 13.13
CA ALA A 17 0.24 12.68 12.55
C ALA A 17 -0.01 12.81 11.03
N GLY A 18 -0.60 13.94 10.62
CA GLY A 18 -0.61 14.39 9.23
C GLY A 18 0.81 14.55 8.67
N PRO A 19 0.97 14.64 7.33
CA PRO A 19 2.27 14.61 6.69
C PRO A 19 2.96 15.98 6.82
N THR A 20 3.70 16.19 7.90
CA THR A 20 4.67 17.30 7.98
C THR A 20 5.93 16.84 8.69
N ALA A 21 6.76 16.07 7.97
CA ALA A 21 8.20 15.97 8.18
C ALA A 21 8.81 15.35 6.91
N SER A 22 8.76 16.10 5.81
CA SER A 22 9.37 15.70 4.54
C SER A 22 10.87 16.03 4.46
N GLU A 23 11.50 16.42 5.58
CA GLU A 23 12.93 16.69 5.64
C GLU A 23 13.61 15.84 6.72
N LEU A 24 14.77 15.32 6.34
CA LEU A 24 15.66 14.39 7.03
C LEU A 24 15.25 12.93 6.92
N LEU A 25 15.78 12.28 5.87
CA LEU A 25 16.60 11.07 5.97
C LEU A 25 17.15 10.72 4.58
N ALA A 26 18.19 11.45 4.14
CA ALA A 26 18.98 11.15 2.95
C ALA A 26 19.98 10.00 3.23
N GLY A 27 19.47 8.87 3.72
CA GLY A 27 20.16 7.59 3.75
C GLY A 27 19.42 6.64 2.82
N GLU A 28 20.14 5.99 1.91
CA GLU A 28 19.58 5.05 0.96
C GLU A 28 18.97 3.82 1.68
N PHE A 29 17.67 3.87 1.97
CA PHE A 29 16.83 2.74 2.41
C PHE A 29 16.68 1.72 1.28
N THR A 30 17.77 1.05 0.89
CA THR A 30 17.84 0.31 -0.38
C THR A 30 17.20 -1.09 -0.33
N SER A 31 16.74 -1.59 0.82
CA SER A 31 16.26 -2.97 0.94
C SER A 31 14.78 -3.18 1.27
N ILE A 32 14.05 -2.19 1.79
CA ILE A 32 12.63 -2.39 2.15
C ILE A 32 11.77 -2.45 0.88
N GLN A 33 11.25 -3.63 0.56
CA GLN A 33 10.39 -3.85 -0.59
C GLN A 33 8.91 -3.73 -0.21
N PRO A 34 8.06 -3.09 -1.06
CA PRO A 34 6.61 -3.14 -0.91
C PRO A 34 6.09 -4.58 -0.93
N LEU A 35 5.05 -4.85 -0.16
CA LEU A 35 4.44 -6.18 -0.08
C LEU A 35 3.32 -6.33 -1.10
N PHE A 36 3.61 -7.06 -2.17
CA PHE A 36 2.65 -7.26 -3.24
C PHE A 36 1.53 -8.24 -2.86
N ARG A 37 0.31 -7.90 -3.28
CA ARG A 37 -0.90 -8.72 -3.17
C ARG A 37 -1.51 -8.90 -4.54
N GLY A 38 -1.80 -10.16 -4.88
CA GLY A 38 -2.36 -10.52 -6.18
C GLY A 38 -3.87 -10.35 -6.19
N VAL A 39 -4.39 -9.66 -7.20
CA VAL A 39 -5.81 -9.64 -7.55
C VAL A 39 -6.02 -10.39 -8.87
N PRO A 40 -7.03 -11.27 -8.95
CA PRO A 40 -7.32 -12.02 -10.16
C PRO A 40 -7.85 -11.08 -11.25
N LEU A 41 -7.37 -11.28 -12.47
CA LEU A 41 -7.87 -10.59 -13.65
C LEU A 41 -8.94 -11.45 -14.34
N THR A 42 -10.04 -10.84 -14.77
CA THR A 42 -11.14 -11.53 -15.44
C THR A 42 -11.43 -10.90 -16.81
N PRO A 43 -11.88 -11.66 -17.81
CA PRO A 43 -12.27 -11.11 -19.11
C PRO A 43 -13.66 -10.45 -19.08
N ARG A 44 -14.43 -10.60 -17.99
CA ARG A 44 -15.76 -10.03 -17.84
C ARG A 44 -15.61 -8.59 -17.33
N ARG A 45 -16.02 -7.62 -18.15
CA ARG A 45 -16.17 -6.23 -17.71
C ARG A 45 -17.20 -6.18 -16.57
N PRO A 46 -16.91 -5.51 -15.44
CA PRO A 46 -17.92 -5.23 -14.42
C PRO A 46 -19.11 -4.46 -15.03
N GLU A 47 -20.32 -4.74 -14.55
CA GLU A 47 -21.55 -4.22 -15.17
C GLU A 47 -21.71 -2.71 -14.97
N ASP A 48 -21.15 -2.19 -13.88
CA ASP A 48 -21.15 -0.78 -13.49
C ASP A 48 -20.06 0.06 -14.15
N ILE A 49 -19.18 -0.55 -14.98
CA ILE A 49 -18.02 0.14 -15.56
C ILE A 49 -18.24 0.49 -17.03
N SER A 50 -18.04 1.77 -17.34
CA SER A 50 -17.92 2.29 -18.70
C SER A 50 -16.45 2.36 -19.11
N VAL A 51 -16.12 1.96 -20.33
CA VAL A 51 -14.76 2.10 -20.89
C VAL A 51 -14.86 2.98 -22.12
N GLN A 52 -14.37 4.22 -22.00
CA GLN A 52 -14.46 5.25 -23.05
C GLN A 52 -13.17 5.40 -23.85
N VAL A 53 -12.10 4.70 -23.45
CA VAL A 53 -10.85 4.62 -24.21
C VAL A 53 -10.89 3.53 -25.28
N LYS A 54 -10.31 3.83 -26.45
CA LYS A 54 -10.05 2.83 -27.48
C LYS A 54 -8.86 1.95 -27.09
N LEU A 55 -9.15 0.74 -26.65
CA LEU A 55 -8.15 -0.27 -26.33
C LEU A 55 -7.49 -0.82 -27.60
N ARG A 56 -6.24 -1.26 -27.48
CA ARG A 56 -5.46 -1.87 -28.56
C ARG A 56 -5.95 -3.28 -28.88
N ASN A 57 -6.42 -4.03 -27.87
CA ASN A 57 -6.88 -5.41 -28.04
C ASN A 57 -8.39 -5.54 -27.79
N ASP A 58 -8.96 -6.60 -28.37
CA ASP A 58 -10.37 -6.99 -28.24
C ASP A 58 -10.67 -7.76 -26.94
N ARG A 59 -9.64 -8.12 -26.16
CA ARG A 59 -9.74 -8.94 -24.95
C ARG A 59 -9.03 -8.31 -23.75
N PRO A 60 -9.45 -7.11 -23.30
CA PRO A 60 -8.95 -6.56 -22.05
C PRO A 60 -9.32 -7.46 -20.88
N LEU A 61 -8.55 -7.33 -19.80
CA LEU A 61 -8.84 -7.96 -18.54
C LEU A 61 -9.09 -6.92 -17.46
N TYR A 62 -9.94 -7.26 -16.51
CA TYR A 62 -10.45 -6.38 -15.49
C TYR A 62 -10.15 -6.94 -14.10
N ALA A 63 -9.89 -6.05 -13.14
CA ALA A 63 -9.99 -6.36 -11.72
C ALA A 63 -10.62 -5.18 -10.98
N GLN A 64 -11.24 -5.49 -9.85
CA GLN A 64 -11.70 -4.51 -8.87
C GLN A 64 -11.09 -4.85 -7.52
N PHE A 65 -10.64 -3.84 -6.78
CA PHE A 65 -10.11 -3.99 -5.44
C PHE A 65 -10.46 -2.80 -4.57
N ARG A 66 -10.46 -2.98 -3.25
CA ARG A 66 -10.61 -1.88 -2.30
C ARG A 66 -9.25 -1.28 -2.00
N TYR A 67 -9.19 0.05 -1.98
CA TYR A 67 -8.02 0.80 -1.55
C TYR A 67 -8.49 1.85 -0.55
N GLY A 68 -8.40 1.48 0.73
CA GLY A 68 -9.02 2.15 1.85
C GLY A 68 -9.81 1.17 2.72
N SER A 69 -10.77 1.73 3.45
CA SER A 69 -11.62 1.04 4.42
C SER A 69 -12.56 0.02 3.76
N GLU A 70 -13.20 -0.83 4.55
CA GLU A 70 -14.12 -1.85 4.05
C GLU A 70 -15.26 -1.26 3.21
N ASP A 71 -15.75 -0.07 3.59
CA ASP A 71 -16.82 0.66 2.90
C ASP A 71 -16.32 1.56 1.77
N SER A 72 -15.02 1.54 1.45
CA SER A 72 -14.46 2.33 0.35
C SER A 72 -15.03 1.92 -1.01
N THR A 73 -15.09 2.90 -1.91
CA THR A 73 -15.46 2.64 -3.30
C THR A 73 -14.37 1.82 -3.98
N LEU A 74 -14.78 0.78 -4.71
CA LEU A 74 -13.86 -0.09 -5.44
C LEU A 74 -13.12 0.68 -6.52
N VAL A 75 -11.83 0.40 -6.64
CA VAL A 75 -10.98 0.87 -7.74
C VAL A 75 -11.02 -0.16 -8.84
N THR A 76 -11.28 0.28 -10.06
CA THR A 76 -11.28 -0.58 -11.24
C THR A 76 -9.95 -0.44 -11.99
N VAL A 77 -9.44 -1.55 -12.49
CA VAL A 77 -8.27 -1.55 -13.38
C VAL A 77 -8.57 -2.31 -14.65
N VAL A 78 -8.03 -1.80 -15.76
CA VAL A 78 -8.11 -2.42 -17.07
C VAL A 78 -6.69 -2.71 -17.55
N VAL A 79 -6.45 -3.97 -17.88
CA VAL A 79 -5.19 -4.45 -18.44
C VAL A 79 -5.42 -4.79 -19.91
N ASP A 80 -4.77 -4.05 -20.79
CA ASP A 80 -4.84 -4.22 -22.25
C ASP A 80 -3.51 -4.76 -22.77
N ARG A 81 -3.47 -6.05 -23.12
CA ARG A 81 -2.23 -6.79 -23.39
C ARG A 81 -1.87 -6.80 -24.87
N ALA A 82 -0.86 -6.03 -25.27
CA ALA A 82 -0.38 -6.00 -26.66
C ALA A 82 0.30 -7.30 -27.11
N SER A 83 1.32 -7.77 -26.37
CA SER A 83 1.99 -9.08 -26.56
C SER A 83 3.07 -9.31 -25.51
N GLY A 84 3.33 -10.57 -25.15
CA GLY A 84 4.35 -10.92 -24.17
C GLY A 84 4.16 -10.23 -22.81
N ALA A 85 5.18 -9.47 -22.39
CA ALA A 85 5.20 -8.70 -21.15
C ALA A 85 4.75 -7.23 -21.32
N SER A 86 4.43 -6.80 -22.54
CA SER A 86 3.95 -5.43 -22.80
C SER A 86 2.43 -5.36 -22.61
N PHE A 87 1.98 -4.40 -21.79
CA PHE A 87 0.58 -4.13 -21.52
C PHE A 87 0.35 -2.66 -21.23
N ASP A 88 -0.79 -2.12 -21.61
CA ASP A 88 -1.30 -0.86 -21.07
C ASP A 88 -2.10 -1.14 -19.80
N LEU A 89 -1.97 -0.26 -18.83
CA LEU A 89 -2.71 -0.29 -17.57
C LEU A 89 -3.50 1.00 -17.47
N TYR A 90 -4.80 0.88 -17.24
CA TYR A 90 -5.69 1.98 -16.89
C TYR A 90 -6.18 1.74 -15.47
N VAL A 91 -6.27 2.79 -14.67
CA VAL A 91 -6.70 2.75 -13.27
C VAL A 91 -7.74 3.83 -13.09
N ASP A 92 -8.95 3.43 -12.72
CA ASP A 92 -10.07 4.31 -12.33
C ASP A 92 -9.71 4.99 -11.00
N VAL A 93 -8.93 6.08 -11.07
CA VAL A 93 -8.26 6.67 -9.90
C VAL A 93 -9.19 7.53 -9.06
N ASP A 94 -10.18 8.15 -9.70
CA ASP A 94 -11.19 9.00 -9.07
C ASP A 94 -12.47 8.23 -8.70
N ARG A 95 -12.60 6.98 -9.18
CA ARG A 95 -13.66 6.02 -8.85
C ARG A 95 -15.02 6.45 -9.40
N ASP A 96 -15.02 7.16 -10.52
CA ASP A 96 -16.24 7.61 -11.18
C ASP A 96 -16.90 6.52 -12.05
N ARG A 97 -16.25 5.35 -12.15
CA ARG A 97 -16.68 4.16 -12.91
C ARG A 97 -16.55 4.32 -14.43
N ILE A 98 -15.75 5.27 -14.88
CA ILE A 98 -15.51 5.58 -16.28
C ILE A 98 -14.01 5.49 -16.55
N VAL A 99 -13.61 4.49 -17.33
CA VAL A 99 -12.20 4.33 -17.72
C VAL A 99 -11.90 5.13 -18.99
N GLU A 100 -11.11 6.19 -18.83
CA GLU A 100 -10.74 7.13 -19.89
C GLU A 100 -9.27 6.99 -20.32
N LEU A 101 -8.85 7.74 -21.35
CA LEU A 101 -7.48 7.66 -21.88
C LEU A 101 -6.47 8.28 -20.91
N GLU A 102 -6.88 9.33 -20.21
CA GLU A 102 -6.14 10.12 -19.24
C GLU A 102 -5.73 9.28 -18.02
N GLU A 103 -6.47 8.20 -17.75
CA GLU A 103 -6.23 7.24 -16.69
C GLU A 103 -5.19 6.17 -17.04
N ARG A 104 -4.62 6.24 -18.25
CA ARG A 104 -3.53 5.36 -18.65
C ARG A 104 -2.29 5.64 -17.81
N VAL A 105 -1.79 4.62 -17.13
CA VAL A 105 -0.54 4.72 -16.38
C VAL A 105 0.62 4.87 -17.38
N PRO A 106 1.37 6.00 -17.37
CA PRO A 106 2.25 6.38 -18.48
C PRO A 106 3.57 5.60 -18.52
N GLU A 107 3.97 4.99 -17.42
CA GLU A 107 5.26 4.29 -17.31
C GLU A 107 5.36 3.14 -18.33
N ALA A 108 6.58 2.73 -18.69
CA ALA A 108 6.94 1.53 -19.46
C ALA A 108 7.62 0.48 -18.55
N GLY A 109 7.52 -0.82 -18.84
CA GLY A 109 8.15 -1.90 -18.04
C GLY A 109 7.20 -2.76 -17.19
N PRO A 110 7.78 -3.68 -16.38
CA PRO A 110 7.02 -4.72 -15.68
C PRO A 110 6.25 -4.22 -14.46
N THR A 111 6.67 -3.09 -13.89
CA THR A 111 6.02 -2.44 -12.76
C THR A 111 5.50 -1.08 -13.21
N ARG A 112 4.28 -0.74 -12.80
CA ARG A 112 3.61 0.54 -13.07
C ARG A 112 3.36 1.25 -11.74
N ARG A 113 3.54 2.56 -11.66
CA ARG A 113 3.18 3.35 -10.47
C ARG A 113 2.14 4.41 -10.80
N VAL A 114 1.21 4.60 -9.87
CA VAL A 114 0.19 5.65 -9.96
C VAL A 114 -0.10 6.19 -8.56
N ASN A 115 -0.52 7.44 -8.54
CA ASN A 115 -0.99 8.14 -7.37
C ASN A 115 -2.48 7.83 -7.15
N LEU A 116 -2.80 7.08 -6.09
CA LEU A 116 -4.16 6.65 -5.76
C LEU A 116 -4.51 7.10 -4.34
N ASP A 117 -5.69 7.70 -4.17
CA ASP A 117 -6.17 8.08 -2.84
C ASP A 117 -6.73 6.86 -2.12
N ALA A 118 -6.25 6.53 -0.92
CA ALA A 118 -6.91 5.58 -0.04
C ALA A 118 -8.13 6.26 0.62
N GLU A 119 -9.30 5.61 0.56
CA GLU A 119 -10.57 6.12 1.11
C GLU A 119 -10.84 5.60 2.53
N PHE A 120 -10.83 6.50 3.50
CA PHE A 120 -11.14 6.23 4.91
C PHE A 120 -12.58 6.67 5.16
N VAL A 121 -13.48 5.70 5.38
CA VAL A 121 -14.87 5.95 5.74
C VAL A 121 -15.01 5.71 7.25
N GLN A 122 -15.38 6.75 7.99
CA GLN A 122 -15.67 6.66 9.43
C GLN A 122 -17.02 7.32 9.72
N GLY A 123 -18.06 6.50 9.90
CA GLY A 123 -19.43 7.01 9.96
C GLY A 123 -19.80 7.67 8.63
N GLU A 124 -20.11 8.97 8.66
CA GLU A 124 -20.46 9.75 7.47
C GLU A 124 -19.26 10.52 6.88
N GLU A 125 -18.09 10.49 7.54
CA GLU A 125 -16.91 11.20 7.08
C GLU A 125 -16.12 10.35 6.08
N LEU A 126 -15.90 10.90 4.88
CA LEU A 126 -14.97 10.36 3.90
C LEU A 126 -13.69 11.20 3.91
N ARG A 127 -12.58 10.58 4.31
CA ARG A 127 -11.25 11.16 4.22
C ARG A 127 -10.43 10.44 3.14
N ARG A 128 -9.74 11.22 2.31
CA ARG A 128 -8.82 10.69 1.29
C ARG A 128 -7.38 10.96 1.67
N VAL A 129 -6.52 9.95 1.54
CA VAL A 129 -5.08 10.12 1.73
C VAL A 129 -4.33 9.57 0.52
N ARG A 130 -3.62 10.46 -0.17
CA ARG A 130 -2.86 10.11 -1.37
C ARG A 130 -1.72 9.14 -1.05
N ARG A 131 -1.59 8.11 -1.88
CA ARG A 131 -0.51 7.12 -1.84
C ARG A 131 0.04 6.82 -3.23
N THR A 132 1.28 6.37 -3.28
CA THR A 132 1.87 5.74 -4.47
C THR A 132 1.54 4.24 -4.46
N VAL A 133 0.88 3.74 -5.50
CA VAL A 133 0.57 2.31 -5.66
C VAL A 133 1.36 1.75 -6.83
N ALA A 134 2.06 0.65 -6.58
CA ALA A 134 2.82 -0.10 -7.58
C ALA A 134 2.03 -1.32 -8.04
N PHE A 135 1.84 -1.47 -9.35
CA PHE A 135 1.22 -2.61 -10.00
C PHE A 135 2.24 -3.43 -10.78
N ARG A 136 2.04 -4.75 -10.86
CA ARG A 136 2.89 -5.67 -11.62
C ARG A 136 2.04 -6.76 -12.23
N LEU A 137 2.12 -6.94 -13.55
CA LEU A 137 1.42 -8.04 -14.20
C LEU A 137 2.17 -9.36 -13.95
N GLY A 138 1.47 -10.37 -13.45
CA GLY A 138 2.03 -11.70 -13.25
C GLY A 138 2.41 -12.36 -14.58
N ARG A 139 3.35 -13.32 -14.55
CA ARG A 139 3.90 -13.96 -15.77
C ARG A 139 2.83 -14.59 -16.69
N THR A 140 1.74 -15.11 -16.11
CA THR A 140 0.61 -15.69 -16.87
C THR A 140 -0.31 -14.63 -17.47
N GLY A 141 -0.21 -13.38 -17.01
CA GLY A 141 -1.12 -12.28 -17.33
C GLY A 141 -2.53 -12.46 -16.78
N ARG A 142 -2.74 -13.36 -15.80
CA ARG A 142 -4.04 -13.62 -15.15
C ARG A 142 -4.17 -13.03 -13.76
N THR A 143 -3.10 -12.44 -13.25
CA THR A 143 -3.05 -11.83 -11.91
C THR A 143 -2.34 -10.50 -12.05
N LEU A 144 -2.94 -9.45 -11.53
CA LEU A 144 -2.28 -8.18 -11.32
C LEU A 144 -1.88 -8.12 -9.85
N SER A 145 -0.60 -7.94 -9.56
CA SER A 145 -0.16 -7.71 -8.19
C SER A 145 -0.12 -6.21 -7.91
N LEU A 146 -0.60 -5.76 -6.76
CA LEU A 146 -0.50 -4.38 -6.29
C LEU A 146 0.20 -4.30 -4.93
N ALA A 147 0.82 -3.15 -4.63
CA ALA A 147 1.38 -2.82 -3.33
C ALA A 147 1.34 -1.31 -3.11
N THR A 148 1.08 -0.85 -1.89
CA THR A 148 1.40 0.53 -1.51
C THR A 148 2.93 0.66 -1.48
N ALA A 149 3.45 1.54 -2.33
CA ALA A 149 4.89 1.76 -2.48
C ALA A 149 5.47 2.75 -1.45
N ASP A 150 4.59 3.53 -0.82
CA ASP A 150 4.97 4.40 0.28
C ASP A 150 5.24 3.60 1.56
N LEU A 151 5.89 4.26 2.52
CA LEU A 151 6.18 3.71 3.83
C LEU A 151 6.10 4.80 4.89
N VAL A 152 5.77 4.43 6.12
CA VAL A 152 5.72 5.37 7.25
C VAL A 152 7.01 5.25 8.05
N ARG A 153 7.77 6.34 8.18
CA ARG A 153 9.03 6.39 8.94
C ARG A 153 8.84 7.11 10.26
N HIS A 154 9.50 6.62 11.30
CA HIS A 154 9.58 7.31 12.59
C HIS A 154 10.88 6.95 13.33
N ARG A 155 11.17 7.67 14.41
CA ARG A 155 12.22 7.31 15.37
C ARG A 155 11.64 7.18 16.75
N THR A 156 11.99 6.12 17.47
CA THR A 156 11.45 5.85 18.80
C THR A 156 12.52 5.43 19.80
N GLN A 157 12.20 5.49 21.11
CA GLN A 157 13.02 4.95 22.18
C GLN A 157 12.72 3.46 22.37
N LEU A 158 13.75 2.62 22.25
CA LEU A 158 13.71 1.19 22.56
C LEU A 158 14.90 0.86 23.47
N ALA A 159 14.61 0.38 24.68
CA ALA A 159 15.64 0.04 25.69
C ALA A 159 16.66 1.19 25.93
N GLY A 160 16.18 2.43 26.02
CA GLY A 160 17.01 3.62 26.25
C GLY A 160 17.81 4.09 25.03
N ARG A 161 17.51 3.58 23.84
CA ARG A 161 18.18 3.94 22.58
C ARG A 161 17.16 4.47 21.57
N THR A 162 17.51 5.53 20.87
CA THR A 162 16.76 5.97 19.69
C THR A 162 17.03 5.02 18.52
N VAL A 163 16.00 4.40 17.98
CA VAL A 163 16.06 3.51 16.80
C VAL A 163 15.13 4.03 15.70
N ALA A 164 15.48 3.78 14.43
CA ALA A 164 14.60 4.06 13.31
C ALA A 164 13.56 2.94 13.19
N VAL A 165 12.32 3.31 12.88
CA VAL A 165 11.23 2.36 12.62
C VAL A 165 10.54 2.71 11.32
N VAL A 166 10.16 1.67 10.57
CA VAL A 166 9.43 1.80 9.31
C VAL A 166 8.22 0.88 9.33
N ARG A 167 7.06 1.36 8.87
CA ARG A 167 5.91 0.51 8.59
C ARG A 167 5.69 0.37 7.08
N VAL A 168 5.37 -0.85 6.68
CA VAL A 168 5.00 -1.20 5.31
C VAL A 168 3.61 -1.84 5.33
N ASP A 169 2.74 -1.32 4.47
CA ASP A 169 1.42 -1.87 4.20
C ASP A 169 1.55 -3.31 3.70
N GLY A 170 0.93 -4.22 4.46
CA GLY A 170 1.02 -5.65 4.24
C GLY A 170 -0.17 -6.26 3.53
N ASP A 171 -1.22 -5.53 3.21
CA ASP A 171 -2.37 -6.05 2.46
C ASP A 171 -2.73 -5.21 1.22
N ALA A 172 -1.93 -4.17 0.96
CA ALA A 172 -2.06 -3.27 -0.17
C ALA A 172 -3.37 -2.47 -0.16
N ASN A 173 -3.91 -2.15 1.02
CA ASN A 173 -5.13 -1.35 1.15
C ASN A 173 -4.86 0.15 1.41
N GLY A 174 -3.60 0.56 1.59
CA GLY A 174 -3.21 1.96 1.84
C GLY A 174 -3.13 2.36 3.32
N PHE A 175 -3.41 1.42 4.24
CA PHE A 175 -3.27 1.56 5.68
C PHE A 175 -1.93 1.04 6.18
N PHE A 176 -1.54 1.55 7.35
CA PHE A 176 -0.30 1.17 8.05
C PHE A 176 -0.60 0.77 9.50
N SER A 177 -1.79 0.20 9.70
CA SER A 177 -2.35 -0.21 11.00
C SER A 177 -2.99 -1.60 10.98
N ASP A 178 -2.80 -2.38 9.92
CA ASP A 178 -3.43 -3.70 9.80
C ASP A 178 -2.52 -4.82 10.29
N CYS A 179 -3.13 -5.91 10.78
CA CYS A 179 -2.39 -7.05 11.34
C CYS A 179 -1.45 -7.76 10.35
N ARG A 180 -1.56 -7.44 9.06
CA ARG A 180 -0.69 -7.97 8.00
C ARG A 180 0.52 -7.07 7.72
N ASP A 181 0.53 -5.86 8.26
CA ASP A 181 1.61 -4.90 8.08
C ASP A 181 2.90 -5.39 8.71
N ARG A 182 4.01 -4.86 8.19
CA ARG A 182 5.35 -5.17 8.71
C ARG A 182 5.92 -3.95 9.38
N LEU A 183 6.33 -4.15 10.63
CA LEU A 183 7.15 -3.21 11.36
C LEU A 183 8.60 -3.59 11.15
N TRP A 184 9.39 -2.65 10.69
CA TRP A 184 10.83 -2.76 10.64
C TRP A 184 11.45 -1.91 11.73
N VAL A 185 12.44 -2.43 12.44
CA VAL A 185 13.19 -1.71 13.48
C VAL A 185 14.68 -1.86 13.22
N ASP A 186 15.38 -0.75 12.98
CA ASP A 186 16.83 -0.71 12.77
C ASP A 186 17.52 -0.90 14.13
N LEU A 187 17.69 -2.16 14.53
CA LEU A 187 18.13 -2.55 15.86
C LEU A 187 19.62 -2.29 16.05
N ASN A 188 20.40 -2.47 14.99
CA ASN A 188 21.84 -2.26 15.01
C ASN A 188 22.25 -0.81 14.65
N ARG A 189 21.33 0.00 14.12
CA ARG A 189 21.49 1.41 13.71
C ARG A 189 22.46 1.61 12.55
N ASP A 190 22.56 0.63 11.65
CA ASP A 190 23.42 0.71 10.47
C ASP A 190 22.69 1.28 9.23
N GLY A 191 21.38 1.54 9.34
CA GLY A 191 20.54 2.08 8.28
C GLY A 191 20.20 1.07 7.17
N ARG A 192 20.67 -0.17 7.29
CA ARG A 192 20.29 -1.31 6.47
C ARG A 192 19.20 -2.07 7.20
N TRP A 193 18.40 -2.81 6.45
CA TRP A 193 17.25 -3.53 7.01
C TRP A 193 17.39 -5.00 6.71
N ASP A 194 17.68 -5.78 7.74
CA ASP A 194 17.77 -7.24 7.67
C ASP A 194 16.39 -7.88 7.88
N PRO A 195 15.79 -8.52 6.86
CA PRO A 195 14.48 -9.16 7.00
C PRO A 195 14.43 -10.27 8.06
N LEU A 196 15.58 -10.85 8.45
CA LEU A 196 15.61 -11.92 9.45
C LEU A 196 15.58 -11.41 10.88
N SER A 197 16.31 -10.33 11.17
CA SER A 197 16.49 -9.84 12.54
C SER A 197 15.75 -8.53 12.84
N GLU A 198 15.30 -7.80 11.81
CA GLU A 198 14.77 -6.44 11.96
C GLU A 198 13.34 -6.28 11.43
N GLN A 199 12.71 -7.37 10.96
CA GLN A 199 11.32 -7.40 10.56
C GLN A 199 10.45 -8.10 11.60
N PHE A 200 9.37 -7.43 11.99
CA PHE A 200 8.43 -7.90 12.98
C PHE A 200 6.99 -7.88 12.42
N PRO A 201 6.14 -8.85 12.79
CA PRO A 201 4.71 -8.71 12.55
C PRO A 201 4.17 -7.50 13.30
N TYR A 202 3.30 -6.72 12.67
CA TYR A 202 2.50 -5.74 13.39
C TYR A 202 1.27 -6.43 14.00
N GLY A 203 1.03 -6.21 15.28
CA GLY A 203 -0.16 -6.71 15.96
C GLY A 203 -0.56 -5.77 17.09
N PRO A 204 -1.86 -5.50 17.28
CA PRO A 204 -2.32 -4.78 18.46
C PRO A 204 -2.01 -5.63 19.70
N LEU A 205 -1.11 -5.15 20.55
CA LEU A 205 -0.95 -5.69 21.90
C LEU A 205 -2.07 -5.11 22.77
N VAL A 206 -3.11 -5.89 23.00
CA VAL A 206 -4.07 -5.58 24.06
C VAL A 206 -3.38 -5.87 25.39
N VAL A 207 -2.89 -4.81 26.04
CA VAL A 207 -2.44 -4.89 27.43
C VAL A 207 -3.70 -4.72 28.30
N LEU A 208 -4.27 -5.82 28.76
CA LEU A 208 -5.28 -5.78 29.81
C LEU A 208 -4.55 -5.36 31.09
N ASN A 209 -4.85 -4.17 31.60
CA ASN A 209 -4.25 -3.68 32.84
C ASN A 209 -4.63 -4.61 34.01
N GLY A 210 -3.69 -5.47 34.45
CA GLY A 210 -3.72 -6.09 35.78
C GLY A 210 -4.02 -7.59 35.88
N GLN A 211 -3.78 -8.39 34.83
CA GLN A 211 -3.57 -9.84 34.97
C GLN A 211 -2.25 -10.28 34.35
#